data_AF-A0A2P9GYK2-F1
#
_entry.id   AF-A0A2P9GYK2-F1
#
_cell.length_a   1.000
_cell.length_b   1.000
_cell.length_c   1.000
_cell.angle_alpha   90.00
_cell.angle_beta   90.00
_cell.angle_gamma   90.00
#
_symmetry.space_group_name_H-M   'P 1'
#
loop_
_entity.id
_entity.type
_entity.pdbx_description
1 polymer ?
#
loop_
_entity_poly.entity_id
_entity_poly.type
_entity_poly.pdbx_seq_one_letter_code
_entity_poly.pdbx_strand_id
1 'polypeptide(L)'
;MGVAPGRPTARGIAKPLAERGAHAILEAVCSGTPVIASNVSGNVGMPGSNYDGYFPWADAHALAALLQRCRDEPRLLAQLARQCRARAPRFEPRREREAVRRLVAGFVAH
;
A
#
# COMPACT_ATOMS: atom_id res chain seq x y z
N MET A 1 -1.89 49.63 -13.96
CA MET A 1 -2.49 49.19 -12.67
C MET A 1 -3.33 47.96 -12.99
N GLY A 2 -3.06 46.72 -12.56
CA GLY A 2 -2.24 46.22 -11.48
C GLY A 2 -3.08 45.19 -10.71
N VAL A 3 -3.06 43.91 -11.12
CA VAL A 3 -3.37 42.76 -10.24
C VAL A 3 -2.47 41.62 -10.70
N ALA A 4 -1.47 41.29 -9.88
CA ALA A 4 -0.62 40.12 -10.05
C ALA A 4 -1.40 38.86 -9.61
N PRO A 5 -1.25 37.71 -10.28
CA PRO A 5 -1.78 36.46 -9.76
C PRO A 5 -0.95 36.03 -8.55
N GLY A 6 -1.61 35.96 -7.39
CA GLY A 6 -1.02 35.47 -6.15
C GLY A 6 -0.49 34.05 -6.33
N ARG A 7 0.81 33.86 -6.09
CA ARG A 7 1.40 32.53 -5.91
C ARG A 7 0.78 31.88 -4.67
N PRO A 8 0.25 30.64 -4.75
CA PRO A 8 -0.13 29.93 -3.54
C PRO A 8 1.15 29.57 -2.76
N THR A 9 1.39 30.30 -1.67
CA THR A 9 2.33 29.93 -0.61
C THR A 9 1.71 28.86 0.28
N ALA A 10 1.46 27.68 -0.28
CA ALA A 10 1.13 26.51 0.52
C ALA A 10 2.42 25.78 0.87
N ARG A 11 3.17 26.31 1.85
CA ARG A 11 4.25 25.58 2.53
C ARG A 11 3.63 24.62 3.56
N GLY A 12 2.67 23.81 3.11
CA GLY A 12 2.18 22.66 3.85
C GLY A 12 3.02 21.48 3.44
N ILE A 13 3.64 20.79 4.40
CA ILE A 13 4.22 19.47 4.14
C ILE A 13 3.04 18.55 3.83
N ALA A 14 2.61 18.53 2.58
CA ALA A 14 1.66 17.55 2.09
C ALA A 14 2.41 16.22 2.11
N LYS A 15 2.10 15.37 3.10
CA LYS A 15 2.52 13.96 3.09
C LYS A 15 2.32 13.42 1.66
N PRO A 16 3.33 12.84 1.00
CA PRO A 16 3.18 12.32 -0.35
C PRO A 16 1.96 11.40 -0.43
N LEU A 17 1.15 11.52 -1.48
CA LEU A 17 -0.03 10.68 -1.69
C LEU A 17 0.32 9.18 -1.62
N ALA A 18 1.53 8.82 -2.04
CA ALA A 18 2.09 7.48 -1.93
C ALA A 18 2.23 6.97 -0.48
N GLU A 19 2.65 7.82 0.47
CA GLU A 19 2.80 7.40 1.88
C GLU A 19 1.45 7.09 2.54
N ARG A 20 0.42 7.87 2.21
CA ARG A 20 -0.94 7.61 2.72
C ARG A 20 -1.51 6.32 2.14
N GLY A 21 -1.27 6.04 0.85
CA GLY A 21 -1.70 4.80 0.20
C GLY A 21 -1.04 3.56 0.81
N ALA A 22 0.27 3.62 1.07
CA ALA A 22 1.01 2.50 1.67
C ALA A 22 0.51 2.14 3.08
N HIS A 23 0.12 3.13 3.89
CA HIS A 23 -0.41 2.88 5.23
C HIS A 23 -1.77 2.18 5.19
N ALA A 24 -2.69 2.66 4.34
CA ALA A 24 -4.00 2.02 4.18
C ALA A 24 -3.88 0.58 3.63
N ILE A 25 -2.91 0.33 2.75
CA ILE A 25 -2.61 -1.03 2.26
C ILE A 25 -2.10 -1.91 3.39
N LEU A 26 -1.22 -1.40 4.27
CA LEU A 26 -0.72 -2.14 5.42
C LEU A 26 -1.86 -2.54 6.38
N GLU A 27 -2.74 -1.60 6.72
CA GLU A 27 -3.91 -1.86 7.57
C GLU A 27 -4.83 -2.93 6.97
N ALA A 28 -5.11 -2.83 5.66
CA ALA A 28 -5.92 -3.80 4.94
C ALA A 28 -5.27 -5.19 4.94
N VAL A 29 -3.97 -5.27 4.67
CA VAL A 29 -3.20 -6.53 4.69
C VAL A 29 -3.24 -7.17 6.07
N CYS A 30 -2.96 -6.42 7.13
CA CYS A 30 -3.00 -6.90 8.51
C CYS A 30 -4.41 -7.36 8.94
N SER A 31 -5.45 -6.70 8.42
CA SER A 31 -6.86 -7.04 8.71
C SER A 31 -7.40 -8.18 7.84
N GLY A 32 -6.63 -8.64 6.84
CA GLY A 32 -7.10 -9.63 5.85
C GLY A 32 -8.15 -9.09 4.88
N THR A 33 -8.30 -7.76 4.81
CA THR A 33 -9.23 -7.08 3.92
C THR A 33 -8.62 -6.99 2.50
N PRO A 34 -9.34 -7.42 1.45
CA PRO A 34 -8.92 -7.20 0.08
C PRO A 34 -8.70 -5.72 -0.20
N VAL A 35 -7.58 -5.39 -0.85
CA VAL A 35 -7.26 -4.03 -1.29
C VAL A 35 -7.01 -4.02 -2.79
N ILE A 36 -7.46 -2.98 -3.49
CA ILE A 36 -7.06 -2.72 -4.88
C ILE A 36 -6.09 -1.56 -4.87
N ALA A 37 -4.95 -1.71 -5.54
CA ALA A 37 -3.91 -0.69 -5.54
C ALA A 37 -3.28 -0.56 -6.93
N SER A 38 -2.74 0.61 -7.24
CA SER A 38 -1.95 0.76 -8.45
C SER A 38 -0.61 0.05 -8.31
N ASN A 39 -0.09 -0.50 -9.41
CA ASN A 39 1.20 -1.17 -9.49
C ASN A 39 2.36 -0.16 -9.52
N VAL A 40 2.56 0.54 -8.41
CA VAL A 40 3.70 1.44 -8.18
C VAL A 40 4.52 0.89 -7.02
N SER A 41 5.84 1.14 -7.02
CA SER A 41 6.77 0.57 -6.03
C SER A 41 6.31 0.75 -4.58
N GLY A 42 5.70 1.89 -4.24
CA GLY A 42 5.15 2.18 -2.91
C GLY A 42 4.00 1.27 -2.47
N ASN A 43 3.22 0.72 -3.41
CA ASN A 43 2.08 -0.16 -3.15
C ASN A 43 2.42 -1.66 -3.33
N VAL A 44 3.52 -1.95 -4.05
CA VAL A 44 3.98 -3.32 -4.32
C VAL A 44 4.59 -3.98 -3.08
N GLY A 45 5.27 -3.19 -2.23
CA GLY A 45 6.05 -3.73 -1.12
C GLY A 45 5.25 -4.54 -0.09
N MET A 46 4.02 -4.12 0.23
CA MET A 46 3.25 -4.72 1.33
C MET A 46 2.52 -6.02 0.92
N PRO A 47 1.63 -6.01 -0.10
CA PRO A 47 0.98 -7.23 -0.58
C PRO A 47 1.97 -8.16 -1.31
N GLY A 48 3.01 -7.59 -1.91
CA GLY A 48 4.05 -8.30 -2.68
C GLY A 48 3.77 -8.28 -4.19
N SER A 49 4.81 -8.51 -5.00
CA SER A 49 4.76 -8.42 -6.47
C SER A 49 3.74 -9.30 -7.18
N ASN A 50 3.30 -10.38 -6.54
CA ASN A 50 2.40 -11.38 -7.13
C ASN A 50 0.97 -11.26 -6.59
N TYR A 51 0.58 -10.06 -6.16
CA TYR A 51 -0.76 -9.78 -5.66
C TYR A 51 -1.70 -9.44 -6.82
N ASP A 52 -2.88 -10.07 -6.86
CA ASP A 52 -3.78 -9.98 -8.02
C ASP A 52 -4.66 -8.72 -8.02
N GLY A 53 -4.63 -7.95 -6.92
CA GLY A 53 -5.40 -6.72 -6.77
C GLY A 53 -4.71 -5.48 -7.35
N TYR A 54 -3.69 -5.65 -8.20
CA TYR A 54 -3.01 -4.53 -8.84
C TYR A 54 -3.64 -4.13 -10.17
N PHE A 55 -3.63 -2.82 -10.44
CA PHE A 55 -3.94 -2.24 -11.76
C PHE A 55 -2.81 -1.27 -12.19
N PRO A 56 -2.64 -0.98 -13.50
CA PRO A 56 -1.63 -0.04 -13.97
C PRO A 56 -1.77 1.37 -13.37
N TRP A 57 -0.66 2.06 -13.16
CA TRP A 57 -0.69 3.44 -12.65
C TRP A 57 -1.41 4.38 -13.63
N ALA A 58 -2.23 5.29 -13.09
CA ALA A 58 -3.00 6.27 -13.85
C ALA A 58 -3.99 5.69 -14.88
N ASP A 59 -4.35 4.41 -14.78
CA ASP A 59 -5.33 3.76 -15.66
C ASP A 59 -6.67 3.55 -14.93
N ALA A 60 -7.59 4.51 -15.13
CA ALA A 60 -8.92 4.45 -14.55
C ALA A 60 -9.80 3.35 -15.17
N HIS A 61 -9.56 2.97 -16.43
CA HIS A 61 -10.32 1.91 -17.10
C HIS A 61 -9.96 0.55 -16.53
N ALA A 62 -8.67 0.28 -16.32
CA ALA A 62 -8.22 -0.95 -15.66
C ALA A 62 -8.72 -1.04 -14.21
N LEU A 63 -8.74 0.08 -13.47
CA LEU A 63 -9.34 0.12 -12.13
C LEU A 63 -10.83 -0.24 -12.17
N ALA A 64 -11.60 0.36 -13.08
CA ALA A 64 -13.03 0.09 -13.21
C ALA A 64 -13.30 -1.39 -13.58
N ALA A 65 -12.53 -1.93 -14.52
CA ALA A 65 -12.63 -3.34 -14.91
C ALA A 65 -12.33 -4.29 -13.75
N LEU A 66 -11.29 -4.00 -12.95
CA LEU A 66 -10.94 -4.81 -11.78
C LEU A 66 -12.03 -4.73 -10.69
N LEU A 67 -12.63 -3.55 -10.46
CA LEU A 67 -13.75 -3.39 -9.54
C LEU A 67 -14.98 -4.18 -9.99
N GLN A 68 -15.31 -4.14 -11.29
CA GLN A 68 -16.40 -4.94 -11.86
C GLN A 68 -16.16 -6.43 -11.66
N ARG A 69 -14.96 -6.93 -11.95
CA ARG A 69 -14.59 -8.33 -11.70
C ARG A 69 -14.70 -8.70 -10.22
N CYS A 70 -14.24 -7.84 -9.31
CA CYS A 70 -14.39 -8.10 -7.87
C CYS A 70 -15.86 -8.20 -7.43
N ARG A 71 -16.74 -7.38 -8.03
CA ARG A 71 -18.19 -7.44 -7.78
C ARG A 71 -18.81 -8.72 -8.34
N ASP A 72 -18.43 -9.09 -9.56
CA ASP A 72 -19.09 -10.14 -10.34
C ASP A 72 -18.50 -11.54 -10.09
N GLU A 73 -17.26 -11.62 -9.59
CA GLU A 73 -16.55 -12.87 -9.29
C GLU A 73 -16.18 -12.96 -7.78
N PRO A 74 -17.05 -13.49 -6.90
CA PRO A 74 -16.77 -13.61 -5.47
C PRO A 74 -15.49 -14.38 -5.12
N ARG A 75 -15.07 -15.30 -6.01
CA ARG A 75 -13.82 -16.07 -5.87
C ARG A 75 -12.59 -15.17 -5.93
N LEU A 76 -12.63 -14.09 -6.71
CA LEU A 76 -11.53 -13.13 -6.80
C LEU A 76 -11.34 -12.41 -5.45
N LEU A 77 -12.41 -11.88 -4.85
CA LEU A 77 -12.34 -11.26 -3.52
C LEU A 77 -11.81 -12.22 -2.45
N ALA A 78 -12.25 -13.49 -2.46
CA ALA A 78 -11.75 -14.51 -1.54
C ALA A 78 -10.25 -14.79 -1.75
N GLN A 79 -9.78 -14.79 -3.00
CA GLN A 79 -8.37 -14.95 -3.35
C GLN A 79 -7.53 -13.77 -2.87
N LEU A 80 -7.98 -12.54 -3.10
CA LEU A 80 -7.30 -11.34 -2.60
C LEU A 80 -7.21 -11.35 -1.07
N ALA A 81 -8.29 -11.70 -0.38
CA ALA A 81 -8.32 -11.82 1.07
C ALA A 81 -7.32 -12.89 1.57
N ARG A 82 -7.22 -14.02 0.86
CA ARG A 82 -6.24 -15.07 1.15
C ARG A 82 -4.81 -14.59 0.97
N GLN A 83 -4.52 -13.81 -0.08
CA GLN A 83 -3.20 -13.22 -0.31
C GLN A 83 -2.84 -12.21 0.79
N CYS A 84 -3.77 -11.35 1.20
CA CYS A 84 -3.58 -10.45 2.35
C CYS A 84 -3.27 -11.22 3.64
N ARG A 85 -4.09 -12.23 3.98
CA ARG A 85 -3.88 -13.05 5.20
C ARG A 85 -2.56 -13.81 5.17
N ALA A 86 -2.12 -14.31 4.02
CA ALA A 86 -0.83 -14.97 3.88
C ALA A 86 0.35 -14.01 4.14
N ARG A 87 0.15 -12.71 3.91
CA ARG A 87 1.16 -11.67 4.12
C ARG A 87 1.16 -11.08 5.53
N ALA A 88 0.01 -11.00 6.19
CA ALA A 88 -0.17 -10.38 7.51
C ALA A 88 0.92 -10.77 8.54
N PRO A 89 1.34 -12.05 8.69
CA PRO A 89 2.34 -12.44 9.68
C PRO A 89 3.73 -11.80 9.51
N ARG A 90 4.02 -11.16 8.36
CA ARG A 90 5.28 -10.41 8.16
C ARG A 90 5.28 -9.04 8.82
N PHE A 91 4.10 -8.50 9.13
CA PHE A 91 3.90 -7.16 9.68
C PHE A 91 3.51 -7.20 11.17
N GLU A 92 3.62 -8.37 11.81
CA GLU A 92 3.44 -8.51 13.25
C GLU A 92 4.44 -7.64 14.03
N PRO A 93 4.01 -6.79 14.98
CA PRO A 93 4.90 -5.90 15.73
C PRO A 93 6.05 -6.63 16.43
N ARG A 94 5.81 -7.88 16.85
CA ARG A 94 6.85 -8.73 17.42
C ARG A 94 8.00 -8.99 16.45
N ARG A 95 7.72 -9.23 15.17
CA ARG A 95 8.74 -9.49 14.15
C ARG A 95 9.56 -8.25 13.85
N GLU A 96 8.91 -7.09 13.77
CA GLU A 96 9.60 -5.81 13.58
C GLU A 96 10.57 -5.57 14.74
N ARG A 97 10.10 -5.71 15.98
CA ARG A 97 10.93 -5.57 17.18
C ARG A 97 12.12 -6.52 17.18
N GLU A 98 11.90 -7.79 16.84
CA GLU A 98 12.98 -8.78 16.77
C GLU A 98 13.99 -8.46 15.65
N ALA A 99 13.53 -7.97 14.50
CA ALA A 99 14.39 -7.57 13.40
C ALA A 99 15.27 -6.37 13.77
N VAL A 100 14.68 -5.33 14.38
CA VAL A 100 15.40 -4.16 14.85
C VAL A 100 16.42 -4.54 15.93
N ARG A 101 16.03 -5.38 16.90
CA ARG A 101 16.96 -5.87 17.95
C ARG A 101 18.14 -6.62 17.35
N ARG A 102 17.90 -7.51 16.37
CA ARG A 102 18.97 -8.23 15.67
C ARG A 102 19.92 -7.28 14.95
N LEU A 103 19.38 -6.27 14.27
CA LEU A 103 20.17 -5.27 13.57
C LEU A 103 21.08 -4.50 14.54
N VAL A 104 20.52 -3.97 15.62
CA VAL A 104 21.28 -3.23 16.64
C VAL A 104 22.34 -4.12 17.30
N ALA A 105 21.99 -5.36 17.66
CA ALA A 105 22.95 -6.31 18.23
C ALA A 105 24.13 -6.59 17.27
N GLY A 106 23.87 -6.67 15.97
CA GLY A 106 24.91 -6.82 14.95
C GLY A 106 25.92 -5.66 14.92
N PHE A 107 25.47 -4.43 15.18
CA PHE A 107 26.34 -3.25 15.23
C PHE A 107 27.08 -3.07 16.57
N VAL A 108 26.51 -3.55 17.67
CA VAL A 108 27.13 -3.44 19.01
C VAL A 108 28.13 -4.57 19.28
N ALA A 109 28.04 -5.69 18.55
CA ALA A 109 28.96 -6.82 18.65
C ALA A 109 30.26 -6.64 17.82
N HIS A 110 30.48 -5.49 17.21
CA HIS A 110 31.70 -5.08 16.50
C HIS A 110 32.31 -3.86 17.20
#